data_AF-A0A1G9R3A5-F1
#
_entry.id   AF-A0A1G9R3A5-F1
#
_cell.length_a   1.000
_cell.length_b   1.000
_cell.length_c   1.000
_cell.angle_alpha   90.00
_cell.angle_beta   90.00
_cell.angle_gamma   90.00
#
_symmetry.space_group_name_H-M   'P 1'
#
loop_
_entity.id
_entity.type
_entity.pdbx_description
1 polymer ?
#
loop_
_entity_poly.entity_id
_entity_poly.type
_entity_poly.pdbx_seq_one_letter_code
_entity_poly.pdbx_strand_id
1 'polypeptide(L)'
;MNVIIEIHYAASSRTYQKGEFRLKGQKSEKIALDFWKQIKKELSYRAALEKVLCNGDDITQLVKDLEKAERKKIDDIANDYLPF
;
A
#
# COMPACT_ATOMS: atom_id res chain seq x y z
N MET A 1 15.06 5.10 -12.29
CA MET A 1 15.27 5.40 -10.86
C MET A 1 14.69 4.25 -10.05
N ASN A 2 15.46 3.75 -9.09
CA ASN A 2 15.00 2.74 -8.14
C ASN A 2 14.57 3.48 -6.87
N VAL A 3 13.56 2.97 -6.18
CA VAL A 3 13.14 3.46 -4.86
C VAL A 3 13.15 2.32 -3.88
N ILE A 4 13.55 2.65 -2.67
CA ILE A 4 13.54 1.74 -1.55
C ILE A 4 12.26 2.04 -0.77
N ILE A 5 11.36 1.06 -0.67
CA ILE A 5 10.16 1.16 0.15
C ILE A 5 10.41 0.38 1.44
N GLU A 6 10.15 1.03 2.56
CA GLU A 6 10.23 0.44 3.89
C GLU A 6 8.86 0.52 4.54
N ILE A 7 8.31 -0.63 4.91
CA ILE A 7 7.02 -0.73 5.57
C ILE A 7 7.22 -1.31 6.96
N HIS A 8 6.83 -0.54 7.96
CA HIS A 8 6.75 -0.96 9.34
C HIS A 8 5.30 -1.31 9.68
N TYR A 9 5.08 -2.52 10.17
CA TYR A 9 3.76 -3.00 10.52
C TYR A 9 3.78 -3.85 11.79
N ALA A 10 2.68 -3.81 12.53
CA ALA A 10 2.44 -4.64 13.70
C ALA A 10 1.54 -5.81 13.30
N ALA A 11 2.03 -7.04 13.47
CA ALA A 11 1.21 -8.25 13.37
C ALA A 11 1.20 -8.97 14.73
N SER A 12 2.04 -10.00 14.92
CA SER A 12 2.33 -10.59 16.26
C SER A 12 3.47 -9.89 17.00
N SER A 13 4.33 -9.22 16.26
CA SER A 13 5.43 -8.37 16.75
C SER A 13 5.65 -7.26 15.76
N ARG A 14 6.41 -6.24 16.15
CA ARG A 14 6.83 -5.17 15.23
C ARG A 14 7.75 -5.76 14.17
N THR A 15 7.27 -5.80 12.94
CA THR A 15 8.02 -6.28 11.79
C THR A 15 8.26 -5.12 10.84
N TYR A 16 9.41 -5.12 10.19
CA TYR A 16 9.69 -4.21 9.10
C TYR A 16 10.03 -5.03 7.85
N GLN A 17 9.51 -4.62 6.70
CA GLN A 17 9.90 -5.14 5.40
C GLN A 17 10.45 -4.01 4.56
N LYS A 18 11.57 -4.28 3.89
CA LYS A 18 12.20 -3.37 2.95
C LYS A 18 12.26 -4.05 1.58
N GLY A 19 11.81 -3.35 0.55
CA GLY A 19 11.91 -3.79 -0.83
C GLY A 19 12.48 -2.67 -1.70
N GLU A 20 13.38 -3.03 -2.61
CA GLU A 20 13.82 -2.13 -3.67
C GLU A 20 12.97 -2.38 -4.92
N PHE A 21 12.35 -1.32 -5.43
CA PHE A 21 11.47 -1.38 -6.59
C PHE A 21 11.92 -0.38 -7.65
N ARG A 22 11.77 -0.75 -8.92
CA ARG A 22 12.04 0.18 -10.03
C ARG A 22 10.81 1.04 -10.30
N LEU A 23 10.97 2.36 -10.33
CA LEU A 23 9.96 3.26 -10.89
C LEU A 23 9.90 3.06 -12.40
N LYS A 24 9.12 2.07 -12.87
CA LYS A 24 8.77 1.90 -14.29
C LYS A 24 7.61 2.83 -14.69
N GLY A 25 7.74 4.12 -14.41
CA GLY A 25 6.68 5.11 -14.67
C GLY A 25 5.48 5.04 -13.71
N GLN A 26 5.55 4.24 -12.64
CA GLN A 26 4.55 4.21 -11.58
C GLN A 26 4.98 5.12 -10.42
N LYS A 27 3.99 5.76 -9.77
CA LYS A 27 4.23 6.53 -8.55
C LYS A 27 4.73 5.62 -7.43
N SER A 28 5.70 6.10 -6.65
CA SER A 28 6.22 5.42 -5.47
C SER A 28 5.13 5.04 -4.48
N GLU A 29 4.12 5.90 -4.31
CA GLU A 29 2.94 5.68 -3.47
C GLU A 29 2.16 4.42 -3.88
N LYS A 30 2.03 4.18 -5.19
CA LYS A 30 1.30 3.03 -5.73
C LYS A 30 2.08 1.73 -5.52
N ILE A 31 3.39 1.77 -5.70
CA ILE A 31 4.29 0.64 -5.43
C ILE A 31 4.25 0.29 -3.94
N ALA A 32 4.30 1.29 -3.07
CA ALA A 32 4.23 1.10 -1.63
C ALA A 32 2.88 0.51 -1.18
N LEU A 33 1.78 0.98 -1.76
CA LEU A 33 0.46 0.42 -1.52
C LEU A 33 0.36 -1.04 -1.99
N ASP A 34 0.88 -1.36 -3.18
CA ASP A 34 0.88 -2.73 -3.70
C ASP A 34 1.68 -3.66 -2.79
N PHE A 35 2.87 -3.21 -2.38
CA PHE A 35 3.71 -3.95 -1.43
C PHE A 35 2.97 -4.17 -0.11
N TRP A 36 2.28 -3.15 0.42
CA TRP A 36 1.45 -3.31 1.61
C TRP A 36 0.30 -4.30 1.43
N LYS A 37 -0.38 -4.29 0.29
CA LYS A 37 -1.45 -5.24 -0.03
C LYS A 37 -0.93 -6.67 -0.08
N GLN A 38 0.27 -6.90 -0.65
CA GLN A 38 0.91 -8.21 -0.66
C GLN A 38 1.22 -8.70 0.76
N ILE A 39 1.80 -7.84 1.61
CA ILE A 39 2.07 -8.13 3.02
C ILE A 39 0.78 -8.48 3.77
N LYS A 40 -0.29 -7.67 3.62
CA LYS A 40 -1.62 -7.94 4.21
C LYS A 40 -2.19 -9.30 3.76
N LYS A 41 -1.99 -9.66 2.49
CA LYS A 41 -2.46 -10.92 1.92
C LYS A 41 -1.72 -12.12 2.51
N GLU A 42 -0.42 -12.00 2.73
CA GLU A 42 0.42 -13.06 3.30
C GLU A 42 0.20 -13.24 4.81
N LEU A 43 0.08 -12.13 5.57
CA LEU A 43 -0.09 -12.13 7.03
C LEU A 43 -1.55 -12.29 7.51
N SER A 44 -2.48 -12.65 6.62
CA SER A 44 -3.89 -12.89 6.95
C SER A 44 -4.58 -11.70 7.63
N TYR A 45 -4.57 -10.52 6.98
CA TYR A 45 -5.36 -9.31 7.34
C TYR A 45 -5.15 -8.69 8.74
N ARG A 46 -4.41 -9.35 9.64
CA ARG A 46 -4.13 -8.88 11.01
C ARG A 46 -2.99 -7.87 11.09
N ALA A 47 -2.29 -7.61 9.99
CA ALA A 47 -1.21 -6.64 9.94
C ALA A 47 -1.74 -5.20 9.97
N ALA A 48 -1.34 -4.43 10.97
CA ALA A 48 -1.61 -3.00 11.10
C ALA A 48 -0.43 -2.18 10.57
N LEU A 49 -0.69 -1.30 9.61
CA LEU A 49 0.33 -0.39 9.06
C LEU A 49 0.72 0.64 10.12
N GLU A 50 1.98 0.65 10.56
CA GLU A 50 2.51 1.69 11.45
C GLU A 50 3.12 2.83 10.63
N LYS A 51 4.04 2.53 9.70
CA LYS A 51 4.79 3.55 8.97
C LYS A 51 5.23 3.09 7.58
N VAL A 52 5.26 3.99 6.62
CA VAL A 52 5.78 3.75 5.27
C VAL A 52 6.77 4.84 4.89
N LEU A 53 8.00 4.42 4.59
CA LEU A 53 9.05 5.29 4.08
C LEU A 53 9.35 4.91 2.63
N CYS A 54 9.54 5.90 1.78
CA CYS A 54 10.00 5.74 0.42
C CYS A 54 11.28 6.56 0.24
N ASN A 55 12.40 5.87 0.08
CA ASN A 55 13.72 6.50 -0.10
C ASN A 55 14.09 7.49 1.02
N GLY A 56 13.57 7.26 2.23
CA GLY A 56 13.71 8.14 3.40
C GLY A 56 12.54 9.10 3.64
N ASP A 57 11.66 9.34 2.66
CA ASP A 57 10.49 10.19 2.80
C ASP A 57 9.31 9.44 3.43
N ASP A 58 8.65 10.01 4.43
CA ASP A 58 7.42 9.44 4.97
C ASP A 58 6.25 9.66 4.02
N ILE A 59 5.76 8.56 3.45
CA ILE A 59 4.62 8.55 2.53
C ILE A 59 3.41 7.85 3.15
N THR A 60 3.39 7.69 4.47
CA THR A 60 2.34 6.93 5.18
C THR A 60 0.95 7.51 4.91
N GLN A 61 0.83 8.84 4.89
CA GLN A 61 -0.43 9.51 4.58
C GLN A 61 -0.83 9.34 3.12
N LEU A 62 0.13 9.46 2.19
CA LEU A 62 -0.11 9.28 0.75
C LEU A 62 -0.62 7.88 0.43
N VAL A 63 -0.02 6.85 1.03
CA VAL A 63 -0.46 5.45 0.85
C VAL A 63 -1.87 5.24 1.40
N LYS A 64 -2.21 5.84 2.56
CA LYS A 64 -3.57 5.76 3.13
C LYS A 64 -4.60 6.47 2.27
N ASP A 65 -4.28 7.66 1.76
CA ASP A 65 -5.15 8.41 0.87
C ASP A 65 -5.40 7.64 -0.43
N LEU A 66 -4.33 7.07 -1.00
CA LEU A 66 -4.40 6.27 -2.23
C LEU A 66 -5.19 4.97 -2.02
N GLU A 67 -5.06 4.30 -0.87
CA GLU A 67 -5.89 3.13 -0.51
C GLU A 67 -7.39 3.51 -0.49
N LYS A 68 -7.71 4.67 0.08
CA LYS A 68 -9.09 5.17 0.16
C LYS A 68 -9.64 5.56 -1.22
N ALA A 69 -8.84 6.23 -2.03
CA ALA A 69 -9.21 6.61 -3.40
C ALA A 69 -9.46 5.39 -4.30
N GLU A 70 -8.59 4.38 -4.23
CA GLU A 70 -8.76 3.12 -4.96
C GLU A 70 -10.03 2.38 -4.52
N ARG A 71 -10.28 2.31 -3.20
CA ARG A 71 -11.49 1.65 -2.68
C ARG A 71 -12.77 2.36 -3.10
N LYS A 72 -12.76 3.70 -3.14
CA LYS A 72 -13.90 4.49 -3.61
C LYS A 72 -14.18 4.30 -5.11
N LYS A 73 -13.12 4.19 -5.94
CA LYS A 73 -13.29 3.87 -7.37
C LYS A 73 -13.89 2.48 -7.59
N ILE A 74 -13.46 1.48 -6.81
CA ILE A 74 -14.01 0.12 -6.92
C ILE A 74 -15.49 0.09 -6.53
N ASP A 75 -15.87 0.84 -5.49
CA ASP A 75 -17.26 0.96 -5.02
C ASP A 75 -18.17 1.62 -6.08
N ASP A 76 -17.69 2.68 -6.71
CA ASP A 76 -18.39 3.40 -7.79
C ASP A 76 -18.62 2.50 -9.03
N ILE A 77 -17.60 1.73 -9.45
CA ILE A 77 -17.69 0.79 -10.57
C ILE A 77 -18.64 -0.39 -10.25
N ALA A 78 -18.64 -0.89 -9.02
CA ALA A 78 -19.50 -1.99 -8.61
C ALA A 78 -20.99 -1.59 -8.59
N ASN A 79 -21.29 -0.31 -8.36
CA ASN A 79 -22.65 0.21 -8.35
C ASN A 79 -23.23 0.44 -9.75
N ASP A 80 -22.39 0.63 -10.78
CA ASP A 80 -22.82 0.83 -12.17
C ASP A 80 -23.18 -0.48 -12.90
N TYR A 81 -22.66 -1.62 -12.41
CA TYR A 81 -22.87 -2.95 -13.01
C TYR A 81 -24.04 -3.77 -12.45
N LEU A 82 -24.94 -3.16 -11.67
CA LEU A 82 -26.19 -3.78 -11.24
C LEU A 82 -27.37 -3.24 -12.06
N PRO A 83 -27.62 -3.74 -13.28
CA PRO A 83 -28.92 -3.58 -13.92
C PRO A 83 -29.95 -4.36 -13.09
N PHE A 84 -30.97 -3.64 -12.61
CA PHE A 84 -32.14 -4.16 -11.90
C PHE A 84 -32.92 -5.18 -12.74
#